data_AF-A0A2V9QDG3-F1
#
_entry.id   AF-A0A2V9QDG3-F1
#
_cell.length_a   1.000
_cell.length_b   1.000
_cell.length_c   1.000
_cell.angle_alpha   90.00
_cell.angle_beta   90.00
_cell.angle_gamma   90.00
#
_symmetry.space_group_name_H-M   'P 1'
#
loop_
_entity.id
_entity.type
_entity.pdbx_description
1 polymer ?
#
loop_
_entity_poly.entity_id
_entity_poly.type
_entity_poly.pdbx_seq_one_letter_code
_entity_poly.pdbx_strand_id
1 'polypeptide(L)'
;MKSSFAIMFPAVTLLVALVIPVSVGAQEQPVTPGRKKPHRYRFVDLGTFGGPAAYLYGSDRVSEVRILNEHGAVTGWATTSTLDPYQDFCWDGDCFLAHTFEWQDSVTTDLGALVDGANSDARWITNNGLISGDSENGELDPLNPGFPEIRAVVWKDGHIVDLGTLDGGYESVAHAVNSRGQVVGLSLNRTPDPNSMIGSFYGIGFQQTRPFIWQNGVMQDLGTLGTGNNAIALLINERGQVAGDSYTSTDPSPFCFYNNNVFPLTTGAFLWEKGKMTDLGGLGGTCTLASALNNQGQVAGWSNLAGDQAYHAFRWDPATHSHLRDLGTLGGTFSIAVAMNDTGDVVGAAARPGDQVVHATLWGRHGLIDLGTVGTDQCAEARSVNSSDQVVGISNPECGSDEASAFLWEHEGPMIDLNAFVPPDSDLHLRAGATINDRGEIAAFAATPDGNRRTVLLIPCDDEPADSEGCRGPALRTNVISSPAATLSTRARLSPRDVLRGVAAELDRYGWGRAVNRTSSR
;
A
#
# COMPACT_ATOMS: atom_id res chain seq x y z
N MET A 1 -109.78 13.94 -13.66
CA MET A 1 -109.21 12.70 -13.10
C MET A 1 -107.97 12.35 -13.91
N LYS A 2 -106.93 11.88 -13.21
CA LYS A 2 -105.54 11.68 -13.64
C LYS A 2 -105.38 10.52 -14.64
N SER A 3 -104.38 10.63 -15.52
CA SER A 3 -103.33 9.64 -15.87
C SER A 3 -103.01 9.72 -17.38
N SER A 4 -101.87 10.23 -17.81
CA SER A 4 -100.49 9.68 -17.78
C SER A 4 -100.08 9.17 -19.17
N PHE A 5 -99.16 9.90 -19.78
CA PHE A 5 -98.43 9.63 -21.01
C PHE A 5 -97.20 8.76 -20.73
N ALA A 6 -96.83 7.85 -21.65
CA ALA A 6 -95.44 7.58 -22.03
C ALA A 6 -95.38 6.65 -23.26
N ILE A 7 -94.71 7.11 -24.32
CA ILE A 7 -94.36 6.35 -25.54
C ILE A 7 -92.88 5.99 -25.44
N MET A 8 -92.54 4.74 -25.75
CA MET A 8 -91.20 4.16 -25.68
C MET A 8 -90.48 4.25 -27.04
N PHE A 9 -89.22 4.71 -27.06
CA PHE A 9 -88.25 4.45 -28.13
C PHE A 9 -86.89 4.06 -27.50
N PRO A 10 -86.09 3.19 -28.15
CA PRO A 10 -84.96 2.50 -27.52
C PRO A 10 -83.69 3.36 -27.49
N ALA A 11 -82.96 3.30 -26.37
CA ALA A 11 -81.66 3.94 -26.20
C ALA A 11 -80.53 3.04 -26.71
N VAL A 12 -79.71 3.59 -27.60
CA VAL A 12 -78.38 3.07 -27.99
C VAL A 12 -77.37 3.61 -26.98
N THR A 13 -76.69 2.72 -26.26
CA THR A 13 -75.66 3.10 -25.28
C THR A 13 -74.28 3.11 -25.94
N LEU A 14 -73.66 4.29 -25.99
CA LEU A 14 -72.28 4.52 -26.41
C LEU A 14 -71.35 4.31 -25.20
N LEU A 15 -70.42 3.36 -25.27
CA LEU A 15 -69.39 3.15 -24.23
C LEU A 15 -68.16 4.02 -24.55
N VAL A 16 -67.86 4.98 -23.68
CA VAL A 16 -66.60 5.74 -23.71
C VAL A 16 -65.63 5.07 -22.74
N ALA A 17 -64.49 4.59 -23.24
CA ALA A 17 -63.40 4.07 -22.40
C ALA A 17 -62.55 5.23 -21.86
N LEU A 18 -62.55 5.42 -20.54
CA LEU A 18 -61.55 6.24 -19.85
C LEU A 18 -60.30 5.39 -19.61
N VAL A 19 -59.17 5.78 -20.20
CA VAL A 19 -57.85 5.25 -19.86
C VAL A 19 -57.34 6.02 -18.64
N ILE A 20 -57.28 5.34 -17.49
CA ILE A 20 -56.59 5.85 -16.29
C ILE A 20 -55.13 5.40 -16.41
N PRO A 21 -54.13 6.32 -16.40
CA PRO A 21 -52.74 5.91 -16.31
C PRO A 21 -52.49 5.35 -14.90
N VAL A 22 -52.22 4.06 -14.82
CA VAL A 22 -51.66 3.44 -13.61
C VAL A 22 -50.19 3.85 -13.56
N SER A 23 -49.83 4.69 -12.59
CA SER A 23 -48.46 4.88 -12.16
C SER A 23 -47.96 3.52 -11.67
N VAL A 24 -47.12 2.86 -12.47
CA VAL A 24 -46.32 1.73 -12.02
C VAL A 24 -45.30 2.29 -11.03
N GLY A 25 -45.63 2.27 -9.74
CA GLY A 25 -44.64 2.42 -8.69
C GLY A 25 -43.59 1.34 -8.88
N ALA A 26 -42.31 1.74 -8.87
CA ALA A 26 -41.20 0.81 -8.83
C ALA A 26 -41.43 -0.14 -7.65
N GLN A 27 -41.72 -1.40 -7.97
CA GLN A 27 -41.90 -2.44 -6.98
C GLN A 27 -40.51 -2.72 -6.40
N GLU A 28 -40.23 -2.21 -5.20
CA GLU A 28 -39.09 -2.64 -4.40
C GLU A 28 -39.14 -4.17 -4.34
N GLN A 29 -38.14 -4.81 -4.95
CA GLN A 29 -38.00 -6.26 -4.84
C GLN A 29 -37.86 -6.61 -3.35
N PRO A 30 -38.60 -7.61 -2.84
CA PRO A 30 -38.43 -8.04 -1.47
C PRO A 30 -36.98 -8.49 -1.26
N VAL A 31 -36.30 -7.84 -0.32
CA VAL A 31 -34.92 -8.17 0.09
C VAL A 31 -34.89 -9.65 0.46
N THR A 32 -34.18 -10.45 -0.33
CA THR A 32 -33.92 -11.85 0.00
C THR A 32 -33.17 -11.89 1.34
N PRO A 33 -33.64 -12.62 2.36
CA PRO A 33 -32.92 -12.73 3.62
C PRO A 33 -31.52 -13.30 3.36
N GLY A 34 -30.48 -12.53 3.66
CA GLY A 34 -29.08 -12.94 3.52
C GLY A 34 -28.26 -12.23 2.45
N ARG A 35 -28.84 -11.35 1.62
CA ARG A 35 -28.03 -10.53 0.70
C ARG A 35 -27.49 -9.30 1.47
N LYS A 36 -26.17 -9.25 1.71
CA LYS A 36 -25.50 -8.05 2.23
C LYS A 36 -25.92 -6.83 1.39
N LYS A 37 -26.19 -5.70 2.04
CA LYS A 37 -26.43 -4.43 1.32
C LYS A 37 -25.19 -4.12 0.45
N PRO A 38 -25.36 -3.58 -0.76
CA PRO A 38 -24.21 -3.17 -1.57
C PRO A 38 -23.49 -2.03 -0.86
N HIS A 39 -22.17 -2.10 -0.79
CA HIS A 39 -21.36 -1.01 -0.27
C HIS A 39 -21.55 0.27 -1.06
N ARG A 40 -21.43 1.39 -0.38
CA ARG A 40 -21.42 2.74 -0.92
C ARG A 40 -20.29 3.52 -0.29
N TYR A 41 -19.64 4.32 -1.11
CA TYR A 41 -18.53 5.15 -0.70
C TYR A 41 -18.74 6.60 -1.11
N ARG A 42 -18.24 7.51 -0.28
CA ARG A 42 -17.94 8.88 -0.64
C ARG A 42 -16.52 8.94 -1.19
N PHE A 43 -16.38 9.51 -2.38
CA PHE A 43 -15.09 9.68 -3.05
C PHE A 43 -14.51 11.06 -2.71
N VAL A 44 -13.30 11.09 -2.17
CA VAL A 44 -12.58 12.33 -1.83
C VAL A 44 -11.23 12.32 -2.53
N ASP A 45 -11.01 13.25 -3.47
CA ASP A 45 -9.68 13.56 -3.99
C ASP A 45 -9.00 14.53 -3.01
N LEU A 46 -7.81 14.16 -2.52
CA LEU A 46 -7.07 14.95 -1.52
C LEU A 46 -6.31 16.13 -2.16
N GLY A 47 -6.21 16.16 -3.49
CA GLY A 47 -5.59 17.24 -4.25
C GLY A 47 -4.07 17.26 -4.19
N THR A 48 -3.49 18.38 -4.65
CA THR A 48 -2.05 18.67 -4.63
C THR A 48 -1.81 20.08 -4.08
N PHE A 49 -0.55 20.48 -3.89
CA PHE A 49 -0.20 21.86 -3.51
C PHE A 49 0.01 22.79 -4.73
N GLY A 50 -0.72 22.53 -5.81
CA GLY A 50 -0.63 23.25 -7.08
C GLY A 50 0.35 22.62 -8.07
N GLY A 51 1.11 21.61 -7.66
CA GLY A 51 1.94 20.79 -8.53
C GLY A 51 1.15 19.69 -9.23
N PRO A 52 1.81 18.93 -10.12
CA PRO A 52 1.14 17.94 -10.94
C PRO A 52 0.71 16.69 -10.19
N ALA A 53 1.24 16.36 -9.01
CA ALA A 53 1.07 15.04 -8.38
C ALA A 53 0.91 15.05 -6.85
N ALA A 54 0.30 14.00 -6.34
CA ALA A 54 0.29 13.62 -4.93
C ALA A 54 0.52 12.11 -4.80
N TYR A 55 1.13 11.73 -3.68
CA TYR A 55 1.71 10.42 -3.45
C TYR A 55 1.34 9.91 -2.07
N LEU A 56 1.30 8.60 -1.95
CA LEU A 56 1.24 7.88 -0.68
C LEU A 56 2.44 6.94 -0.63
N TYR A 57 2.93 6.68 0.58
CA TYR A 57 3.96 5.66 0.75
C TYR A 57 3.42 4.27 0.41
N GLY A 58 4.29 3.38 -0.09
CA GLY A 58 3.94 1.97 -0.29
C GLY A 58 3.24 1.61 -1.59
N SER A 59 3.26 2.49 -2.60
CA SER A 59 2.67 2.21 -3.92
C SER A 59 3.31 1.01 -4.64
N ASP A 60 4.58 0.75 -4.31
CA ASP A 60 5.49 -0.20 -4.95
C ASP A 60 6.15 -1.18 -3.96
N ARG A 61 5.71 -1.22 -2.70
CA ARG A 61 6.38 -1.97 -1.63
C ARG A 61 5.66 -3.26 -1.25
N VAL A 62 6.45 -4.29 -0.95
CA VAL A 62 5.98 -5.59 -0.42
C VAL A 62 5.87 -5.61 1.12
N SER A 63 5.71 -4.46 1.77
CA SER A 63 5.67 -4.32 3.24
C SER A 63 4.47 -3.50 3.71
N GLU A 64 4.03 -3.74 4.94
CA GLU A 64 2.92 -3.06 5.59
C GLU A 64 3.15 -1.54 5.63
N VAL A 65 2.08 -0.80 5.32
CA VAL A 65 2.07 0.66 5.28
C VAL A 65 0.91 1.17 6.14
N ARG A 66 1.16 2.19 6.95
CA ARG A 66 0.13 2.83 7.78
C ARG A 66 0.03 4.32 7.53
N ILE A 67 -0.63 4.68 6.44
CA ILE A 67 -0.83 6.07 5.99
C ILE A 67 -2.25 6.59 6.28
N LEU A 68 -3.13 5.73 6.81
CA LEU A 68 -4.49 6.04 7.25
C LEU A 68 -4.63 5.53 8.69
N ASN A 69 -5.14 6.37 9.59
CA ASN A 69 -5.38 5.97 10.97
C ASN A 69 -6.87 5.70 11.26
N GLU A 70 -7.17 5.21 12.47
CA GLU A 70 -8.55 4.87 12.89
C GLU A 70 -9.44 6.11 13.16
N HIS A 71 -8.87 7.30 13.08
CA HIS A 71 -9.58 8.58 13.17
C HIS A 71 -9.86 9.20 11.80
N GLY A 72 -9.39 8.58 10.72
CA GLY A 72 -9.61 9.02 9.34
C GLY A 72 -8.55 9.99 8.83
N ALA A 73 -7.47 10.20 9.58
CA ALA A 73 -6.36 11.02 9.13
C ALA A 73 -5.58 10.26 8.07
N VAL A 74 -5.27 10.91 6.95
CA VAL A 74 -4.44 10.38 5.88
C VAL A 74 -3.16 11.21 5.76
N THR A 75 -2.01 10.56 5.60
CA THR A 75 -0.75 11.25 5.33
C THR A 75 -0.09 10.73 4.06
N GLY A 76 0.65 11.61 3.39
CA GLY A 76 1.39 11.36 2.16
C GLY A 76 2.22 12.59 1.82
N TRP A 77 2.60 12.77 0.56
CA TRP A 77 3.24 14.00 0.09
C TRP A 77 2.63 14.48 -1.22
N ALA A 78 2.70 15.79 -1.48
CA ALA A 78 2.17 16.40 -2.68
C ALA A 78 3.11 17.45 -3.24
N THR A 79 3.17 17.54 -4.56
CA THR A 79 4.02 18.52 -5.23
C THR A 79 3.36 19.89 -5.29
N THR A 80 4.22 20.91 -5.21
CA THR A 80 3.86 22.31 -5.33
C THR A 80 4.03 22.79 -6.78
N SER A 81 3.62 24.02 -7.08
CA SER A 81 3.92 24.65 -8.37
C SER A 81 5.39 25.07 -8.53
N THR A 82 6.21 24.89 -7.51
CA THR A 82 7.62 25.31 -7.47
C THR A 82 8.51 24.15 -7.91
N LEU A 83 9.52 24.44 -8.73
CA LEU A 83 10.50 23.42 -9.12
C LEU A 83 11.40 23.05 -7.95
N ASP A 84 11.79 21.78 -7.89
CA ASP A 84 12.77 21.28 -6.93
C ASP A 84 14.11 22.03 -7.10
N PRO A 85 14.72 22.61 -6.04
CA PRO A 85 16.01 23.28 -6.15
C PRO A 85 17.17 22.33 -6.50
N TYR A 86 17.05 21.03 -6.21
CA TYR A 86 18.07 20.01 -6.44
C TYR A 86 17.81 19.24 -7.75
N GLN A 87 17.80 19.94 -8.89
CA GLN A 87 17.42 19.40 -10.21
C GLN A 87 18.20 18.16 -10.71
N ASP A 88 19.40 17.92 -10.19
CA ASP A 88 20.18 16.71 -10.52
C ASP A 88 19.79 15.49 -9.64
N PHE A 89 19.06 15.74 -8.55
CA PHE A 89 18.64 14.79 -7.51
C PHE A 89 17.17 15.00 -7.08
N CYS A 90 16.30 15.35 -8.05
CA CYS A 90 14.90 15.67 -7.78
C CYS A 90 14.22 14.62 -6.90
N TRP A 91 13.49 15.07 -5.88
CA TRP A 91 12.79 14.19 -4.93
C TRP A 91 11.84 13.21 -5.63
N ASP A 92 10.96 13.77 -6.46
CA ASP A 92 10.04 13.03 -7.30
C ASP A 92 10.43 13.13 -8.78
N GLY A 93 9.98 12.15 -9.58
CA GLY A 93 10.31 12.07 -11.01
C GLY A 93 9.80 13.22 -11.87
N ASP A 94 8.91 14.05 -11.32
CA ASP A 94 8.39 15.27 -11.96
C ASP A 94 9.24 16.53 -11.69
N CYS A 95 10.22 16.45 -10.78
CA CYS A 95 11.10 17.54 -10.37
C CYS A 95 10.40 18.79 -9.82
N PHE A 96 9.24 18.61 -9.19
CA PHE A 96 8.59 19.65 -8.40
C PHE A 96 8.88 19.45 -6.91
N LEU A 97 8.99 20.56 -6.19
CA LEU A 97 9.16 20.56 -4.75
C LEU A 97 7.97 19.87 -4.11
N ALA A 98 8.24 18.92 -3.21
CA ALA A 98 7.24 18.07 -2.57
C ALA A 98 7.21 18.27 -1.05
N HIS A 99 6.02 18.37 -0.48
CA HIS A 99 5.84 18.42 0.96
C HIS A 99 4.90 17.35 1.46
N THR A 100 5.20 16.84 2.65
CA THR A 100 4.29 16.03 3.47
C THR A 100 2.97 16.76 3.71
N PHE A 101 1.85 16.03 3.62
CA PHE A 101 0.54 16.51 4.03
C PHE A 101 -0.10 15.64 5.12
N GLU A 102 -1.02 16.25 5.87
CA GLU A 102 -2.03 15.55 6.66
C GLU A 102 -3.41 15.98 6.17
N TRP A 103 -4.26 15.02 5.81
CA TRP A 103 -5.67 15.23 5.57
C TRP A 103 -6.48 14.76 6.78
N GLN A 104 -7.34 15.62 7.32
CA GLN A 104 -8.30 15.28 8.37
C GLN A 104 -9.54 16.16 8.22
N ASP A 105 -10.74 15.59 8.41
CA ASP A 105 -12.01 16.32 8.44
C ASP A 105 -12.21 17.27 7.24
N SER A 106 -11.88 16.80 6.03
CA SER A 106 -11.96 17.55 4.76
C SER A 106 -10.93 18.68 4.58
N VAL A 107 -9.90 18.75 5.41
CA VAL A 107 -8.82 19.74 5.30
C VAL A 107 -7.50 19.03 5.00
N THR A 108 -6.86 19.39 3.89
CA THR A 108 -5.47 19.01 3.60
C THR A 108 -4.54 20.10 4.13
N THR A 109 -3.66 19.75 5.07
CA THR A 109 -2.67 20.64 5.67
C THR A 109 -1.29 20.32 5.11
N ASP A 110 -0.59 21.32 4.59
CA ASP A 110 0.83 21.23 4.25
C ASP A 110 1.66 21.27 5.54
N LEU A 111 2.43 20.20 5.79
CA LEU A 111 3.28 20.08 6.98
C LEU A 111 4.72 20.56 6.74
N GLY A 112 5.07 20.90 5.50
CA GLY A 112 6.37 21.42 5.11
C GLY A 112 7.55 20.44 5.27
N ALA A 113 8.75 20.99 5.08
CA ALA A 113 10.04 20.34 5.33
C ALA A 113 10.76 20.99 6.51
N LEU A 114 11.86 20.40 6.98
CA LEU A 114 12.73 21.02 7.98
C LEU A 114 13.15 22.43 7.54
N VAL A 115 13.52 23.26 8.51
CA VAL A 115 14.02 24.61 8.23
C VAL A 115 15.18 24.52 7.23
N ASP A 116 15.13 25.36 6.19
CA ASP A 116 16.06 25.40 5.06
C ASP A 116 16.05 24.17 4.12
N GLY A 117 15.31 23.11 4.47
CA GLY A 117 15.01 21.97 3.60
C GLY A 117 13.96 22.29 2.54
N ALA A 118 14.05 21.61 1.39
CA ALA A 118 13.10 21.81 0.30
C ALA A 118 12.01 20.73 0.27
N ASN A 119 12.39 19.46 0.43
CA ASN A 119 11.48 18.33 0.25
C ASN A 119 11.19 17.56 1.55
N SER A 120 10.00 16.94 1.61
CA SER A 120 9.62 15.98 2.65
C SER A 120 8.63 14.91 2.17
N ASP A 121 8.69 13.73 2.80
CA ASP A 121 7.74 12.64 2.60
C ASP A 121 7.30 12.01 3.92
N ALA A 122 6.04 11.56 3.99
CA ALA A 122 5.49 10.82 5.13
C ALA A 122 5.23 9.35 4.80
N ARG A 123 5.46 8.49 5.80
CA ARG A 123 5.45 7.02 5.64
C ARG A 123 4.53 6.30 6.60
N TRP A 124 4.25 6.93 7.73
CA TRP A 124 3.49 6.31 8.81
C TRP A 124 2.75 7.36 9.62
N ILE A 125 1.50 7.08 9.99
CA ILE A 125 0.67 7.87 10.91
C ILE A 125 0.10 6.98 12.02
N THR A 126 0.13 7.45 13.26
CA THR A 126 -0.48 6.77 14.41
C THR A 126 -1.89 7.27 14.68
N ASN A 127 -2.63 6.54 15.52
CA ASN A 127 -3.97 6.97 15.97
C ASN A 127 -3.95 8.25 16.82
N ASN A 128 -2.82 8.60 17.43
CA ASN A 128 -2.67 9.88 18.12
C ASN A 128 -2.04 10.98 17.25
N GLY A 129 -1.96 10.80 15.93
CA GLY A 129 -1.56 11.83 14.97
C GLY A 129 -0.05 12.10 14.90
N LEU A 130 0.79 11.18 15.37
CA LEU A 130 2.23 11.26 15.11
C LEU A 130 2.50 10.75 13.71
N ILE A 131 3.25 11.52 12.92
CA ILE A 131 3.63 11.16 11.56
C ILE A 131 5.15 11.02 11.50
N SER A 132 5.66 9.91 10.97
CA SER A 132 7.09 9.77 10.67
C SER A 132 7.35 9.71 9.18
N GLY A 133 8.52 10.18 8.79
CA GLY A 133 9.00 10.14 7.42
C GLY A 133 10.34 10.85 7.30
N ASP A 134 10.59 11.41 6.13
CA ASP A 134 11.88 11.96 5.78
C ASP A 134 11.76 13.43 5.36
N SER A 135 12.82 14.21 5.57
CA SER A 135 12.90 15.59 5.11
C SER A 135 14.34 15.99 4.84
N GLU A 136 14.54 16.80 3.80
CA GLU A 136 15.83 17.46 3.60
C GLU A 136 16.06 18.52 4.67
N ASN A 137 17.32 18.80 5.02
CA ASN A 137 17.69 19.77 6.06
C ASN A 137 18.38 21.04 5.52
N GLY A 138 18.45 21.19 4.19
CA GLY A 138 19.14 22.31 3.53
C GLY A 138 20.66 22.19 3.43
N GLU A 139 21.25 21.13 3.99
CA GLU A 139 22.68 20.82 3.85
C GLU A 139 22.94 19.85 2.68
N LEU A 140 24.20 19.76 2.25
CA LEU A 140 24.63 18.86 1.19
C LEU A 140 25.54 17.77 1.79
N ASP A 141 25.34 16.53 1.37
CA ASP A 141 26.17 15.39 1.80
C ASP A 141 27.64 15.62 1.36
N PRO A 142 28.59 15.72 2.29
CA PRO A 142 30.01 15.87 1.97
C PRO A 142 30.63 14.64 1.29
N LEU A 143 30.01 13.46 1.39
CA LEU A 143 30.45 12.22 0.75
C LEU A 143 29.86 12.03 -0.66
N ASN A 144 28.77 12.72 -0.98
CA ASN A 144 28.12 12.69 -2.27
C ASN A 144 27.87 14.12 -2.80
N PRO A 145 28.84 14.71 -3.52
CA PRO A 145 28.78 16.11 -3.91
C PRO A 145 27.49 16.50 -4.67
N GLY A 146 26.75 17.44 -4.09
CA GLY A 146 25.52 18.00 -4.66
C GLY A 146 24.24 17.28 -4.23
N PHE A 147 24.36 16.16 -3.52
CA PHE A 147 23.21 15.45 -2.96
C PHE A 147 22.69 16.18 -1.71
N PRO A 148 21.39 16.50 -1.61
CA PRO A 148 20.82 17.09 -0.39
C PRO A 148 20.74 16.05 0.73
N GLU A 149 21.17 16.40 1.95
CA GLU A 149 21.09 15.45 3.06
C GLU A 149 19.63 15.14 3.42
N ILE A 150 19.32 13.86 3.64
CA ILE A 150 18.00 13.38 4.03
C ILE A 150 18.01 13.01 5.52
N ARG A 151 17.07 13.56 6.28
CA ARG A 151 16.92 13.29 7.72
C ARG A 151 15.61 12.57 8.00
N ALA A 152 15.69 11.58 8.87
CA ALA A 152 14.53 10.99 9.53
C ALA A 152 13.88 12.07 10.41
N VAL A 153 12.57 12.21 10.31
CA VAL A 153 11.79 13.20 11.06
C VAL A 153 10.52 12.60 11.68
N VAL A 154 10.00 13.29 12.69
CA VAL A 154 8.63 13.09 13.17
C VAL A 154 7.90 14.43 13.21
N TRP A 155 6.71 14.50 12.59
CA TRP A 155 5.78 15.60 12.77
C TRP A 155 4.94 15.36 14.01
N LYS A 156 4.92 16.35 14.89
CA LYS A 156 4.21 16.31 16.16
C LYS A 156 3.77 17.72 16.56
N ASP A 157 2.49 17.88 16.85
CA ASP A 157 1.92 19.14 17.36
C ASP A 157 2.24 20.36 16.47
N GLY A 158 2.25 20.18 15.14
CA GLY A 158 2.58 21.23 14.17
C GLY A 158 4.07 21.56 14.05
N HIS A 159 4.95 20.75 14.65
CA HIS A 159 6.40 20.89 14.58
C HIS A 159 7.04 19.67 13.92
N ILE A 160 8.15 19.91 13.22
CA ILE A 160 9.00 18.88 12.64
C ILE A 160 10.20 18.69 13.57
N VAL A 161 10.40 17.46 14.03
CA VAL A 161 11.55 17.09 14.87
C VAL A 161 12.53 16.29 14.04
N ASP A 162 13.72 16.86 13.81
CA ASP A 162 14.88 16.15 13.26
C ASP A 162 15.38 15.11 14.27
N LEU A 163 15.49 13.85 13.83
CA LEU A 163 15.92 12.74 14.67
C LEU A 163 17.45 12.60 14.70
N GLY A 164 18.17 13.25 13.78
CA GLY A 164 19.61 13.17 13.60
C GLY A 164 20.07 11.88 12.91
N THR A 165 21.34 11.53 13.10
CA THR A 165 21.98 10.32 12.54
C THR A 165 22.83 9.60 13.58
N LEU A 166 23.12 8.32 13.32
CA LEU A 166 24.09 7.54 14.06
C LEU A 166 25.51 7.82 13.58
N ASP A 167 26.46 7.80 14.52
CA ASP A 167 27.92 7.89 14.28
C ASP A 167 28.35 9.07 13.38
N GLY A 168 27.55 10.15 13.37
CA GLY A 168 27.79 11.34 12.58
C GLY A 168 27.67 11.13 11.06
N GLY A 169 26.97 10.09 10.59
CA GLY A 169 26.59 9.99 9.19
C GLY A 169 25.67 11.14 8.74
N TYR A 170 25.37 11.20 7.45
CA TYR A 170 24.66 12.34 6.86
C TYR A 170 23.18 12.01 6.59
N GLU A 171 22.86 10.74 6.37
CA GLU A 171 21.52 10.29 6.01
C GLU A 171 20.88 9.45 7.10
N SER A 172 19.61 9.75 7.38
CA SER A 172 18.71 8.88 8.14
C SER A 172 17.33 8.88 7.52
N VAL A 173 16.61 7.79 7.75
CA VAL A 173 15.30 7.54 7.18
C VAL A 173 14.39 6.98 8.27
N ALA A 174 13.18 7.51 8.43
CA ALA A 174 12.18 6.97 9.36
C ALA A 174 11.17 6.07 8.63
N HIS A 175 11.06 4.81 9.04
CA HIS A 175 10.11 3.87 8.44
C HIS A 175 8.77 3.81 9.18
N ALA A 176 8.79 3.84 10.52
CA ALA A 176 7.57 3.69 11.31
C ALA A 176 7.65 4.40 12.67
N VAL A 177 6.49 4.77 13.21
CA VAL A 177 6.34 5.36 14.54
C VAL A 177 5.18 4.74 15.29
N ASN A 178 5.31 4.53 16.60
CA ASN A 178 4.19 4.09 17.45
C ASN A 178 3.58 5.24 18.26
N SER A 179 2.43 5.00 18.89
CA SER A 179 1.71 6.03 19.64
C SER A 179 2.45 6.54 20.89
N ARG A 180 3.56 5.90 21.29
CA ARG A 180 4.48 6.40 22.33
C ARG A 180 5.53 7.38 21.81
N GLY A 181 5.56 7.67 20.51
CA GLY A 181 6.59 8.50 19.88
C GLY A 181 7.95 7.83 19.78
N GLN A 182 7.97 6.50 19.71
CA GLN A 182 9.17 5.75 19.33
C GLN A 182 9.20 5.62 17.82
N VAL A 183 10.26 6.10 17.18
CA VAL A 183 10.44 6.06 15.73
C VAL A 183 11.51 5.04 15.39
N VAL A 184 11.34 4.24 14.34
CA VAL A 184 12.34 3.29 13.87
C VAL A 184 12.65 3.52 12.40
N GLY A 185 13.85 3.14 12.01
CA GLY A 185 14.32 3.31 10.65
C GLY A 185 15.75 2.87 10.47
N LEU A 186 16.44 3.51 9.53
CA LEU A 186 17.87 3.31 9.29
C LEU A 186 18.63 4.63 9.32
N SER A 187 19.90 4.56 9.70
CA SER A 187 20.86 5.65 9.54
C SER A 187 22.08 5.11 8.80
N LEU A 188 22.63 5.90 7.90
CA LEU A 188 23.96 5.63 7.35
C LEU A 188 25.01 6.05 8.37
N ASN A 189 26.06 5.23 8.53
CA ASN A 189 27.26 5.65 9.23
C ASN A 189 28.32 6.14 8.20
N ARG A 190 29.55 6.42 8.64
CA ARG A 190 30.63 6.91 7.76
C ARG A 190 31.47 5.80 7.12
N THR A 191 31.16 4.53 7.36
CA THR A 191 31.99 3.41 6.93
C THR A 191 31.59 2.97 5.54
N PRO A 192 32.47 3.05 4.53
CA PRO A 192 32.10 2.63 3.19
C PRO A 192 31.76 1.13 3.10
N ASP A 193 30.69 0.81 2.39
CA ASP A 193 30.20 -0.55 2.16
C ASP A 193 29.57 -0.68 0.76
N PRO A 194 30.16 -1.48 -0.14
CA PRO A 194 29.58 -1.73 -1.47
C PRO A 194 28.31 -2.59 -1.44
N ASN A 195 27.98 -3.22 -0.30
CA ASN A 195 26.81 -4.05 -0.12
C ASN A 195 25.75 -3.37 0.77
N SER A 196 25.74 -2.04 0.86
CA SER A 196 24.73 -1.32 1.65
C SER A 196 23.30 -1.79 1.36
N MET A 197 22.49 -1.99 2.41
CA MET A 197 21.08 -2.43 2.23
C MET A 197 20.18 -1.36 1.65
N ILE A 198 20.59 -0.08 1.64
CA ILE A 198 19.89 0.97 0.90
C ILE A 198 20.40 1.11 -0.54
N GLY A 199 21.59 0.56 -0.85
CA GLY A 199 22.15 0.43 -2.20
C GLY A 199 22.01 1.69 -3.07
N SER A 200 21.86 1.51 -4.38
CA SER A 200 21.64 2.57 -5.38
C SER A 200 20.31 3.32 -5.27
N PHE A 201 19.46 3.00 -4.29
CA PHE A 201 18.23 3.74 -4.01
C PHE A 201 18.64 5.12 -3.48
N TYR A 202 18.13 6.19 -4.10
CA TYR A 202 18.55 7.61 -3.95
C TYR A 202 19.90 8.01 -4.56
N GLY A 203 20.67 7.10 -5.15
CA GLY A 203 22.05 7.42 -5.57
C GLY A 203 23.00 7.75 -4.41
N ILE A 204 22.58 7.44 -3.17
CA ILE A 204 23.39 7.39 -1.95
C ILE A 204 23.81 5.94 -1.69
N GLY A 205 24.41 5.66 -0.53
CA GLY A 205 24.42 4.29 -0.02
C GLY A 205 25.64 3.47 -0.42
N PHE A 206 26.82 4.07 -0.33
CA PHE A 206 28.05 3.30 -0.22
C PHE A 206 28.51 3.22 1.23
N GLN A 207 27.61 3.31 2.21
CA GLN A 207 27.94 3.21 3.63
C GLN A 207 27.06 2.17 4.33
N GLN A 208 27.53 1.70 5.48
CA GLN A 208 26.78 0.70 6.25
C GLN A 208 25.46 1.28 6.76
N THR A 209 24.38 0.52 6.61
CA THR A 209 23.07 0.84 7.20
C THR A 209 23.00 0.34 8.63
N ARG A 210 22.57 1.21 9.54
CA ARG A 210 22.39 0.90 10.96
C ARG A 210 20.91 1.07 11.32
N PRO A 211 20.23 0.02 11.83
CA PRO A 211 18.86 0.14 12.27
C PRO A 211 18.81 0.94 13.56
N PHE A 212 17.83 1.83 13.70
CA PHE A 212 17.69 2.62 14.92
C PHE A 212 16.29 2.50 15.54
N ILE A 213 16.23 2.76 16.84
CA ILE A 213 15.04 3.27 17.52
C ILE A 213 15.36 4.64 18.11
N TRP A 214 14.51 5.63 17.86
CA TRP A 214 14.61 6.96 18.41
C TRP A 214 13.51 7.16 19.45
N GLN A 215 13.88 7.75 20.59
CA GLN A 215 12.92 8.16 21.60
C GLN A 215 13.49 9.33 22.42
N ASN A 216 12.68 10.39 22.59
CA ASN A 216 13.00 11.53 23.45
C ASN A 216 14.38 12.17 23.14
N GLY A 217 14.69 12.37 21.86
CA GLY A 217 15.93 13.02 21.42
C GLY A 217 17.15 12.11 21.36
N VAL A 218 16.99 10.81 21.58
CA VAL A 218 18.10 9.85 21.54
C VAL A 218 17.84 8.82 20.44
N MET A 219 18.75 8.73 19.48
CA MET A 219 18.82 7.67 18.48
C MET A 219 19.69 6.53 18.99
N GLN A 220 19.12 5.33 19.13
CA GLN A 220 19.81 4.13 19.58
C GLN A 220 19.99 3.16 18.41
N ASP A 221 21.23 2.74 18.17
CA ASP A 221 21.55 1.62 17.27
C ASP A 221 21.04 0.29 17.85
N LEU A 222 20.33 -0.50 17.03
CA LEU A 222 19.78 -1.80 17.42
C LEU A 222 20.76 -2.97 17.21
N GLY A 223 21.86 -2.74 16.50
CA GLY A 223 22.85 -3.74 16.13
C GLY A 223 22.56 -4.45 14.82
N THR A 224 23.26 -5.57 14.59
CA THR A 224 23.12 -6.42 13.41
C THR A 224 23.10 -7.90 13.81
N LEU A 225 22.66 -8.78 12.91
CA LEU A 225 22.68 -10.22 13.10
C LEU A 225 24.01 -10.85 12.64
N GLY A 226 24.40 -11.93 13.34
CA GLY A 226 25.51 -12.80 12.94
C GLY A 226 26.82 -12.04 12.69
N THR A 227 27.42 -12.26 11.52
CA THR A 227 28.63 -11.52 11.07
C THR A 227 28.30 -10.41 10.07
N GLY A 228 27.01 -10.18 9.79
CA GLY A 228 26.56 -9.08 8.93
C GLY A 228 26.75 -7.72 9.61
N ASN A 229 26.95 -6.70 8.77
CA ASN A 229 27.27 -5.34 9.19
C ASN A 229 26.22 -4.30 8.77
N ASN A 230 25.17 -4.73 8.07
CA ASN A 230 24.04 -3.89 7.66
C ASN A 230 22.73 -4.47 8.21
N ALA A 231 21.87 -3.58 8.68
CA ALA A 231 20.49 -3.89 9.01
C ALA A 231 19.61 -2.65 8.84
N ILE A 232 18.30 -2.88 8.75
CA ILE A 232 17.26 -1.86 8.61
C ILE A 232 16.09 -2.21 9.53
N ALA A 233 15.56 -1.23 10.27
CA ALA A 233 14.34 -1.41 11.04
C ALA A 233 13.15 -0.87 10.25
N LEU A 234 12.15 -1.72 10.00
CA LEU A 234 11.04 -1.40 9.09
C LEU A 234 9.75 -1.09 9.83
N LEU A 235 9.51 -1.79 10.95
CA LEU A 235 8.20 -1.83 11.61
C LEU A 235 8.36 -1.68 13.10
N ILE A 236 7.44 -0.98 13.75
CA ILE A 236 7.31 -0.91 15.20
C ILE A 236 5.85 -1.09 15.62
N ASN A 237 5.61 -1.90 16.64
CA ASN A 237 4.27 -2.06 17.20
C ASN A 237 4.04 -1.18 18.44
N GLU A 238 2.80 -1.18 18.93
CA GLU A 238 2.40 -0.46 20.13
C GLU A 238 2.95 -1.06 21.42
N ARG A 239 3.81 -2.09 21.37
CA ARG A 239 4.59 -2.59 22.53
C ARG A 239 6.07 -2.20 22.48
N GLY A 240 6.51 -1.58 21.38
CA GLY A 240 7.88 -1.10 21.21
C GLY A 240 8.81 -2.21 20.74
N GLN A 241 8.24 -3.29 20.21
CA GLN A 241 8.98 -4.31 19.50
C GLN A 241 9.18 -3.85 18.07
N VAL A 242 10.34 -4.14 17.52
CA VAL A 242 10.79 -3.66 16.21
C VAL A 242 11.09 -4.85 15.32
N ALA A 243 10.52 -4.87 14.11
CA ALA A 243 10.85 -5.87 13.11
C ALA A 243 11.59 -5.22 11.93
N GLY A 244 12.47 -5.98 11.31
CA GLY A 244 13.28 -5.51 10.20
C GLY A 244 14.20 -6.60 9.68
N ASP A 245 15.15 -6.21 8.84
CA ASP A 245 16.03 -7.14 8.14
C ASP A 245 17.49 -6.83 8.43
N SER A 246 18.32 -7.86 8.48
CA SER A 246 19.77 -7.75 8.67
C SER A 246 20.47 -8.73 7.75
N TYR A 247 21.68 -8.39 7.28
CA TYR A 247 22.59 -9.44 6.87
C TYR A 247 22.95 -10.32 8.05
N THR A 248 23.00 -11.63 7.85
CA THR A 248 23.42 -12.60 8.87
C THR A 248 24.85 -13.08 8.63
N SER A 249 25.32 -13.02 7.38
CA SER A 249 26.71 -13.28 7.00
C SER A 249 27.09 -12.49 5.75
N THR A 250 28.37 -12.58 5.36
CA THR A 250 28.88 -12.06 4.09
C THR A 250 28.75 -13.06 2.94
N ASP A 251 28.05 -14.18 3.15
CA ASP A 251 27.85 -15.17 2.11
C ASP A 251 26.88 -14.61 1.05
N PRO A 252 27.15 -14.77 -0.25
CA PRO A 252 26.28 -14.26 -1.29
C PRO A 252 24.88 -14.87 -1.23
N SER A 253 23.85 -14.04 -1.35
CA SER A 253 22.49 -14.49 -1.65
C SER A 253 22.22 -14.32 -3.15
N PRO A 254 22.13 -15.42 -3.93
CA PRO A 254 21.93 -15.32 -5.37
C PRO A 254 20.55 -14.76 -5.74
N PHE A 255 19.58 -14.85 -4.83
CA PHE A 255 18.19 -14.47 -5.04
C PHE A 255 17.57 -13.89 -3.76
N CYS A 256 17.79 -12.59 -3.51
CA CYS A 256 17.07 -11.85 -2.49
C CYS A 256 16.63 -10.49 -3.04
N PHE A 257 15.37 -10.39 -3.42
CA PHE A 257 14.77 -9.19 -4.00
C PHE A 257 13.86 -8.52 -2.97
N TYR A 258 14.03 -7.22 -2.80
CA TYR A 258 13.18 -6.37 -1.95
C TYR A 258 12.95 -5.03 -2.66
N ASN A 259 11.71 -4.70 -3.02
CA ASN A 259 11.33 -3.40 -3.62
C ASN A 259 12.31 -2.93 -4.72
N ASN A 260 12.49 -3.76 -5.76
CA ASN A 260 13.45 -3.59 -6.87
C ASN A 260 14.95 -3.56 -6.51
N ASN A 261 15.31 -3.61 -5.23
CA ASN A 261 16.67 -3.82 -4.77
C ASN A 261 17.00 -5.30 -4.73
N VAL A 262 18.28 -5.59 -4.97
CA VAL A 262 18.86 -6.91 -4.74
C VAL A 262 19.73 -6.80 -3.51
N PHE A 263 19.41 -7.58 -2.49
CA PHE A 263 20.28 -7.77 -1.35
C PHE A 263 21.31 -8.85 -1.70
N PRO A 264 22.59 -8.49 -1.94
CA PRO A 264 23.56 -9.42 -2.52
C PRO A 264 24.06 -10.46 -1.51
N LEU A 265 23.77 -10.29 -0.22
CA LEU A 265 24.25 -11.13 0.88
C LEU A 265 23.09 -11.82 1.60
N THR A 266 23.41 -12.87 2.35
CA THR A 266 22.45 -13.67 3.11
C THR A 266 21.73 -12.81 4.15
N THR A 267 20.40 -12.78 4.10
CA THR A 267 19.55 -11.99 5.01
C THR A 267 18.81 -12.84 6.02
N GLY A 268 18.50 -12.23 7.16
CA GLY A 268 17.59 -12.74 8.17
C GLY A 268 16.68 -11.62 8.66
N ALA A 269 15.39 -11.93 8.77
CA ALA A 269 14.45 -11.06 9.47
C ALA A 269 14.73 -11.15 10.98
N PHE A 270 14.55 -10.04 11.69
CA PHE A 270 14.73 -9.97 13.14
C PHE A 270 13.48 -9.42 13.85
N LEU A 271 13.36 -9.77 15.13
CA LEU A 271 12.57 -9.03 16.11
C LEU A 271 13.50 -8.49 17.21
N TRP A 272 13.46 -7.18 17.42
CA TRP A 272 14.15 -6.52 18.51
C TRP A 272 13.17 -6.16 19.62
N GLU A 273 13.52 -6.50 20.86
CA GLU A 273 12.79 -6.11 22.05
C GLU A 273 13.76 -5.91 23.22
N LYS A 274 13.61 -4.79 23.94
CA LYS A 274 14.34 -4.51 25.20
C LYS A 274 15.86 -4.71 25.09
N GLY A 275 16.46 -4.20 24.00
CA GLY A 275 17.91 -4.25 23.79
C GLY A 275 18.43 -5.57 23.21
N LYS A 276 17.55 -6.51 22.84
CA LYS A 276 17.94 -7.78 22.24
C LYS A 276 17.36 -7.92 20.84
N MET A 277 18.23 -8.04 19.85
CA MET A 277 17.88 -8.48 18.50
C MET A 277 17.81 -10.01 18.45
N THR A 278 16.70 -10.56 17.95
CA THR A 278 16.47 -12.00 17.80
C THR A 278 16.28 -12.33 16.33
N ASP A 279 17.12 -13.20 15.79
CA ASP A 279 16.92 -13.79 14.46
C ASP A 279 15.67 -14.68 14.48
N LEU A 280 14.78 -14.46 13.50
CA LEU A 280 13.53 -15.23 13.38
C LEU A 280 13.73 -16.61 12.75
N GLY A 281 14.90 -16.85 12.14
CA GLY A 281 15.16 -18.00 11.27
C GLY A 281 14.47 -17.87 9.92
N GLY A 282 14.61 -18.89 9.08
CA GLY A 282 14.01 -18.93 7.74
C GLY A 282 13.56 -20.33 7.34
N LEU A 283 13.02 -20.46 6.13
CA LEU A 283 12.51 -21.72 5.56
C LEU A 283 13.60 -22.57 4.89
N GLY A 284 14.88 -22.26 5.16
CA GLY A 284 16.05 -23.04 4.77
C GLY A 284 16.88 -22.47 3.62
N GLY A 285 16.48 -21.32 3.03
CA GLY A 285 17.25 -20.59 2.03
C GLY A 285 18.11 -19.44 2.61
N THR A 286 18.62 -18.59 1.73
CA THR A 286 19.55 -17.48 2.06
C THR A 286 18.89 -16.11 2.17
N CYS A 287 17.59 -16.00 1.88
CA CYS A 287 16.83 -14.75 1.96
C CYS A 287 15.63 -14.93 2.88
N THR A 288 15.53 -14.10 3.90
CA THR A 288 14.34 -13.99 4.76
C THR A 288 14.10 -12.53 5.07
N LEU A 289 12.89 -12.04 4.77
CA LEU A 289 12.54 -10.63 4.88
C LEU A 289 11.21 -10.46 5.63
N ALA A 290 11.16 -9.50 6.55
CA ALA A 290 9.95 -9.12 7.26
C ALA A 290 9.12 -8.10 6.46
N SER A 291 7.80 -8.23 6.51
CA SER A 291 6.87 -7.31 5.85
C SER A 291 5.76 -6.79 6.74
N ALA A 292 5.35 -7.52 7.79
CA ALA A 292 4.29 -7.08 8.69
C ALA A 292 4.56 -7.44 10.15
N LEU A 293 4.08 -6.61 11.08
CA LEU A 293 4.23 -6.79 12.53
C LEU A 293 2.96 -6.33 13.24
N ASN A 294 2.36 -7.21 14.04
CA ASN A 294 1.16 -6.87 14.80
C ASN A 294 1.44 -6.61 16.29
N ASN A 295 0.42 -6.16 17.03
CA ASN A 295 0.52 -5.89 18.45
C ASN A 295 0.59 -7.14 19.33
N GLN A 296 0.43 -8.33 18.75
CA GLN A 296 0.73 -9.60 19.41
C GLN A 296 2.21 -9.98 19.31
N GLY A 297 3.01 -9.24 18.52
CA GLY A 297 4.44 -9.49 18.29
C GLY A 297 4.69 -10.62 17.31
N GLN A 298 3.68 -10.95 16.50
CA GLN A 298 3.82 -11.85 15.38
C GLN A 298 4.41 -11.07 14.22
N VAL A 299 5.26 -11.73 13.44
CA VAL A 299 5.89 -11.15 12.24
C VAL A 299 5.48 -11.99 11.04
N ALA A 300 5.11 -11.36 9.93
CA ALA A 300 4.93 -12.03 8.65
C ALA A 300 5.95 -11.50 7.64
N GLY A 301 6.21 -12.30 6.62
CA GLY A 301 7.24 -12.03 5.63
C GLY A 301 7.31 -13.11 4.57
N TRP A 302 8.41 -13.18 3.84
CA TRP A 302 8.72 -14.32 2.98
C TRP A 302 10.15 -14.79 3.17
N SER A 303 10.37 -16.07 2.88
CA SER A 303 11.67 -16.71 3.03
C SER A 303 11.90 -17.68 1.87
N ASN A 304 13.12 -17.68 1.35
CA ASN A 304 13.53 -18.70 0.40
C ASN A 304 13.49 -20.08 1.06
N LEU A 305 13.06 -21.07 0.29
CA LEU A 305 13.20 -22.47 0.64
C LEU A 305 14.64 -22.93 0.40
N ALA A 306 14.96 -24.11 0.94
CA ALA A 306 16.24 -24.76 0.70
C ALA A 306 16.60 -24.81 -0.81
N GLY A 307 17.77 -24.27 -1.15
CA GLY A 307 18.27 -24.21 -2.53
C GLY A 307 17.89 -22.95 -3.32
N ASP A 308 17.18 -22.00 -2.70
CA ASP A 308 16.89 -20.66 -3.26
C ASP A 308 16.20 -20.68 -4.64
N GLN A 309 15.42 -21.73 -4.94
CA GLN A 309 14.64 -21.84 -6.20
C GLN A 309 13.17 -21.43 -6.05
N ALA A 310 12.72 -21.24 -4.82
CA ALA A 310 11.34 -20.95 -4.43
C ALA A 310 11.36 -20.19 -3.10
N TYR A 311 10.30 -19.43 -2.81
CA TYR A 311 10.13 -18.72 -1.54
C TYR A 311 8.66 -18.70 -1.18
N HIS A 312 8.38 -18.87 0.10
CA HIS A 312 7.03 -18.85 0.60
C HIS A 312 6.86 -17.73 1.62
N ALA A 313 5.62 -17.24 1.69
CA ALA A 313 5.16 -16.45 2.81
C ALA A 313 5.33 -17.25 4.11
N PHE A 314 5.78 -16.60 5.17
CA PHE A 314 5.87 -17.17 6.50
C PHE A 314 5.11 -16.33 7.51
N ARG A 315 4.77 -16.96 8.64
CA ARG A 315 4.39 -16.27 9.88
C ARG A 315 5.28 -16.78 11.01
N TRP A 316 5.87 -15.85 11.74
CA TRP A 316 6.59 -16.10 12.97
C TRP A 316 5.73 -15.71 14.17
N ASP A 317 5.61 -16.60 15.14
CA ASP A 317 4.83 -16.40 16.35
C ASP A 317 5.66 -16.80 17.60
N PRO A 318 5.98 -15.83 18.49
CA PRO A 318 6.77 -16.11 19.68
C PRO A 318 6.09 -17.09 20.64
N ALA A 319 4.76 -17.24 20.57
CA ALA A 319 3.99 -18.10 21.47
C ALA A 319 3.91 -19.57 21.01
N THR A 320 4.38 -19.89 19.80
CA THR A 320 4.31 -21.26 19.24
C THR A 320 5.62 -22.02 19.42
N HIS A 321 5.57 -23.35 19.45
CA HIS A 321 6.75 -24.19 19.69
C HIS A 321 7.79 -24.16 18.55
N SER A 322 7.35 -24.04 17.30
CA SER A 322 8.26 -23.96 16.13
C SER A 322 8.61 -22.52 15.77
N HIS A 323 7.92 -21.54 16.36
CA HIS A 323 7.95 -20.10 16.07
C HIS A 323 7.62 -19.73 14.61
N LEU A 324 8.39 -20.23 13.65
CA LEU A 324 8.22 -20.03 12.22
C LEU A 324 7.24 -21.05 11.62
N ARG A 325 6.31 -20.58 10.79
CA ARG A 325 5.34 -21.38 10.05
C ARG A 325 5.36 -20.97 8.58
N ASP A 326 5.55 -21.95 7.69
CA ASP A 326 5.32 -21.82 6.26
C ASP A 326 3.80 -21.67 5.99
N LEU A 327 3.41 -20.62 5.26
CA LEU A 327 2.02 -20.35 4.89
C LEU A 327 1.61 -20.99 3.56
N GLY A 328 2.59 -21.46 2.77
CA GLY A 328 2.37 -22.17 1.51
C GLY A 328 1.90 -21.28 0.35
N THR A 329 1.48 -21.92 -0.74
CA THR A 329 1.08 -21.28 -2.00
C THR A 329 -0.30 -21.79 -2.46
N LEU A 330 -0.82 -21.28 -3.58
CA LEU A 330 -2.03 -21.80 -4.24
C LEU A 330 -1.71 -22.92 -5.26
N GLY A 331 -0.61 -23.65 -5.05
CA GLY A 331 -0.15 -24.75 -5.90
C GLY A 331 0.94 -24.38 -6.90
N GLY A 332 1.38 -23.12 -6.93
CA GLY A 332 2.60 -22.66 -7.61
C GLY A 332 3.84 -22.73 -6.71
N THR A 333 4.91 -22.06 -7.14
CA THR A 333 6.25 -22.13 -6.51
C THR A 333 6.57 -20.99 -5.55
N PHE A 334 5.71 -19.96 -5.47
CA PHE A 334 5.98 -18.84 -4.58
C PHE A 334 4.74 -18.21 -3.93
N SER A 335 4.97 -17.56 -2.80
CA SER A 335 4.03 -16.66 -2.13
C SER A 335 4.77 -15.58 -1.33
N ILE A 336 4.08 -14.47 -1.08
CA ILE A 336 4.54 -13.34 -0.26
C ILE A 336 3.46 -12.92 0.71
N ALA A 337 3.86 -12.57 1.93
CA ALA A 337 3.03 -11.82 2.87
C ALA A 337 3.36 -10.34 2.75
N VAL A 338 2.34 -9.48 2.78
CA VAL A 338 2.47 -8.02 2.65
C VAL A 338 2.01 -7.33 3.93
N ALA A 339 0.83 -7.69 4.44
CA ALA A 339 0.22 -7.06 5.61
C ALA A 339 -0.42 -8.09 6.55
N MET A 340 -0.69 -7.67 7.78
CA MET A 340 -1.30 -8.49 8.81
C MET A 340 -2.14 -7.63 9.75
N ASN A 341 -3.30 -8.13 10.17
CA ASN A 341 -4.10 -7.49 11.22
C ASN A 341 -3.74 -8.00 12.63
N ASP A 342 -4.30 -7.35 13.65
CA ASP A 342 -4.06 -7.71 15.05
C ASP A 342 -4.70 -9.05 15.47
N THR A 343 -5.57 -9.66 14.65
CA THR A 343 -6.03 -11.04 14.85
C THR A 343 -5.05 -12.09 14.29
N GLY A 344 -4.04 -11.64 13.55
CA GLY A 344 -2.99 -12.48 12.97
C GLY A 344 -3.39 -13.10 11.63
N ASP A 345 -4.40 -12.55 10.95
CA ASP A 345 -4.70 -12.85 9.56
C ASP A 345 -3.70 -12.09 8.69
N VAL A 346 -3.05 -12.81 7.79
CA VAL A 346 -1.98 -12.33 6.91
C VAL A 346 -2.53 -12.28 5.49
N VAL A 347 -2.22 -11.21 4.75
CA VAL A 347 -2.59 -11.07 3.35
C VAL A 347 -1.39 -10.79 2.47
N GLY A 348 -1.52 -11.12 1.18
CA GLY A 348 -0.47 -10.91 0.19
C GLY A 348 -0.84 -11.57 -1.13
N ALA A 349 0.10 -12.32 -1.71
CA ALA A 349 -0.07 -12.92 -3.03
C ALA A 349 0.52 -14.33 -3.10
N ALA A 350 -0.07 -15.21 -3.90
CA ALA A 350 0.42 -16.57 -4.10
C ALA A 350 0.24 -17.05 -5.54
N ALA A 351 1.23 -17.80 -6.02
CA ALA A 351 1.23 -18.38 -7.35
C ALA A 351 0.26 -19.56 -7.45
N ARG A 352 -0.48 -19.61 -8.56
CA ARG A 352 -1.29 -20.75 -9.00
C ARG A 352 -0.42 -21.80 -9.72
N PRO A 353 -0.95 -23.02 -9.98
CA PRO A 353 -0.17 -24.07 -10.64
C PRO A 353 0.43 -23.60 -11.97
N GLY A 354 1.72 -23.86 -12.15
CA GLY A 354 2.47 -23.46 -13.35
C GLY A 354 2.96 -22.00 -13.33
N ASP A 355 2.73 -21.25 -12.25
CA ASP A 355 3.21 -19.87 -12.04
C ASP A 355 2.80 -18.89 -13.15
N GLN A 356 1.68 -19.10 -13.83
CA GLN A 356 1.21 -18.22 -14.91
C GLN A 356 0.30 -17.08 -14.43
N VAL A 357 -0.23 -17.26 -13.21
CA VAL A 357 -1.24 -16.41 -12.59
C VAL A 357 -0.91 -16.31 -11.09
N VAL A 358 -1.04 -15.11 -10.56
CA VAL A 358 -0.84 -14.80 -9.14
C VAL A 358 -2.14 -14.23 -8.59
N HIS A 359 -2.65 -14.80 -7.52
CA HIS A 359 -3.88 -14.31 -6.89
C HIS A 359 -3.58 -13.63 -5.58
N ALA A 360 -4.38 -12.60 -5.27
CA ALA A 360 -4.44 -12.05 -3.94
C ALA A 360 -4.88 -13.17 -2.97
N THR A 361 -4.22 -13.26 -1.82
CA THR A 361 -4.34 -14.42 -0.94
C THR A 361 -4.45 -13.97 0.51
N LEU A 362 -5.28 -14.67 1.29
CA LEU A 362 -5.40 -14.52 2.73
C LEU A 362 -5.03 -15.84 3.43
N TRP A 363 -4.17 -15.74 4.44
CA TRP A 363 -3.80 -16.83 5.35
C TRP A 363 -4.21 -16.46 6.76
N GLY A 364 -5.06 -17.27 7.40
CA GLY A 364 -5.52 -16.89 8.72
C GLY A 364 -6.40 -17.90 9.41
N ARG A 365 -7.29 -17.38 10.26
CA ARG A 365 -8.25 -18.17 11.06
C ARG A 365 -9.20 -19.02 10.21
N HIS A 366 -9.44 -18.61 8.97
CA HIS A 366 -10.26 -19.32 7.99
C HIS A 366 -9.45 -20.26 7.07
N GLY A 367 -8.16 -20.45 7.35
CA GLY A 367 -7.24 -21.21 6.51
C GLY A 367 -6.64 -20.36 5.39
N LEU A 368 -6.24 -21.03 4.30
CA LEU A 368 -5.75 -20.41 3.07
C LEU A 368 -6.93 -20.13 2.15
N ILE A 369 -7.18 -18.85 1.84
CA ILE A 369 -8.24 -18.40 0.95
C ILE A 369 -7.61 -17.76 -0.30
N ASP A 370 -8.00 -18.27 -1.45
CA ASP A 370 -7.75 -17.65 -2.76
C ASP A 370 -8.77 -16.53 -2.98
N LEU A 371 -8.33 -15.26 -2.94
CA LEU A 371 -9.21 -14.10 -3.16
C LEU A 371 -9.47 -13.87 -4.66
N GLY A 372 -8.61 -14.41 -5.53
CA GLY A 372 -8.69 -14.24 -6.97
C GLY A 372 -8.05 -12.95 -7.47
N THR A 373 -8.63 -12.43 -8.56
CA THR A 373 -8.25 -11.19 -9.25
C THR A 373 -9.52 -10.45 -9.69
N VAL A 374 -9.39 -9.21 -10.14
CA VAL A 374 -10.48 -8.53 -10.84
C VAL A 374 -10.64 -9.14 -12.24
N GLY A 375 -11.83 -9.65 -12.57
CA GLY A 375 -12.11 -10.21 -13.89
C GLY A 375 -11.19 -11.38 -14.28
N THR A 376 -10.39 -11.21 -15.33
CA THR A 376 -9.45 -12.22 -15.87
C THR A 376 -8.00 -11.76 -15.83
N ASP A 377 -7.71 -10.80 -14.96
CA ASP A 377 -6.37 -10.26 -14.74
C ASP A 377 -5.33 -11.35 -14.45
N GLN A 378 -4.06 -11.04 -14.69
CA GLN A 378 -2.99 -12.00 -14.49
C GLN A 378 -2.52 -12.06 -13.05
N CYS A 379 -2.50 -10.90 -12.38
CA CYS A 379 -1.83 -10.75 -11.10
C CYS A 379 -2.69 -9.91 -10.16
N ALA A 380 -2.88 -10.37 -8.93
CA ALA A 380 -3.42 -9.54 -7.87
C ALA A 380 -2.63 -9.75 -6.58
N GLU A 381 -2.59 -8.70 -5.77
CA GLU A 381 -1.93 -8.68 -4.48
C GLU A 381 -2.81 -7.94 -3.46
N ALA A 382 -3.02 -8.56 -2.31
CA ALA A 382 -3.65 -7.92 -1.17
C ALA A 382 -2.61 -7.12 -0.37
N ARG A 383 -2.89 -5.83 -0.13
CA ARG A 383 -1.95 -4.89 0.49
C ARG A 383 -2.34 -4.47 1.91
N SER A 384 -3.63 -4.55 2.25
CA SER A 384 -4.10 -4.23 3.60
C SER A 384 -5.33 -5.06 3.95
N VAL A 385 -5.47 -5.34 5.25
CA VAL A 385 -6.59 -6.07 5.83
C VAL A 385 -6.98 -5.45 7.17
N ASN A 386 -8.27 -5.20 7.38
CA ASN A 386 -8.78 -4.70 8.67
C ASN A 386 -9.30 -5.85 9.56
N SER A 387 -9.79 -5.52 10.77
CA SER A 387 -10.32 -6.48 11.73
C SER A 387 -11.64 -7.16 11.29
N SER A 388 -12.30 -6.61 10.27
CA SER A 388 -13.54 -7.14 9.68
C SER A 388 -13.31 -8.06 8.48
N ASP A 389 -12.06 -8.50 8.26
CA ASP A 389 -11.62 -9.28 7.09
C ASP A 389 -11.93 -8.62 5.74
N GLN A 390 -11.97 -7.28 5.72
CA GLN A 390 -12.02 -6.53 4.48
C GLN A 390 -10.59 -6.34 3.98
N VAL A 391 -10.37 -6.69 2.73
CA VAL A 391 -9.05 -6.71 2.10
C VAL A 391 -9.04 -5.77 0.91
N VAL A 392 -8.03 -4.90 0.84
CA VAL A 392 -7.81 -4.04 -0.32
C VAL A 392 -6.46 -4.31 -0.95
N GLY A 393 -6.32 -3.97 -2.23
CA GLY A 393 -5.08 -4.16 -2.94
C GLY A 393 -5.14 -3.76 -4.40
N ILE A 394 -4.31 -4.43 -5.20
CA ILE A 394 -4.07 -4.16 -6.61
C ILE A 394 -4.38 -5.40 -7.46
N SER A 395 -4.96 -5.21 -8.64
CA SER A 395 -5.16 -6.23 -9.67
C SER A 395 -4.69 -5.70 -11.02
N ASN A 396 -3.80 -6.43 -11.69
CA ASN A 396 -3.21 -6.03 -12.96
C ASN A 396 -3.61 -6.99 -14.09
N PRO A 397 -4.05 -6.46 -15.25
CA PRO A 397 -4.28 -7.27 -16.45
C PRO A 397 -3.06 -8.11 -16.84
N GLU A 398 -1.88 -7.52 -16.71
CA GLU A 398 -0.57 -8.16 -16.89
C GLU A 398 0.33 -7.76 -15.71
N CYS A 399 1.07 -8.72 -15.14
CA CYS A 399 2.01 -8.43 -14.05
C CYS A 399 2.97 -7.29 -14.46
N GLY A 400 3.03 -6.21 -13.67
CA GLY A 400 3.90 -5.06 -13.98
C GLY A 400 3.32 -4.05 -14.95
N SER A 401 2.06 -4.21 -15.35
CA SER A 401 1.41 -3.18 -16.14
C SER A 401 0.99 -1.99 -15.29
N ASP A 402 0.96 -0.85 -15.95
CA ASP A 402 0.42 0.41 -15.45
C ASP A 402 -1.12 0.48 -15.49
N GLU A 403 -1.79 -0.58 -15.92
CA GLU A 403 -3.24 -0.61 -16.10
C GLU A 403 -3.96 -1.25 -14.90
N ALA A 404 -3.34 -1.15 -13.73
CA ALA A 404 -3.83 -1.76 -12.50
C ALA A 404 -5.16 -1.17 -12.05
N SER A 405 -5.97 -1.98 -11.37
CA SER A 405 -7.21 -1.56 -10.72
C SER A 405 -7.13 -1.85 -9.22
N ALA A 406 -7.58 -0.88 -8.42
CA ALA A 406 -7.76 -1.06 -6.99
C ALA A 406 -8.95 -2.00 -6.73
N PHE A 407 -8.83 -2.89 -5.75
CA PHE A 407 -9.93 -3.77 -5.37
C PHE A 407 -10.28 -3.70 -3.88
N LEU A 408 -11.52 -4.09 -3.57
CA LEU A 408 -12.01 -4.45 -2.24
C LEU A 408 -12.54 -5.89 -2.28
N TRP A 409 -12.19 -6.69 -1.29
CA TRP A 409 -12.72 -8.03 -1.07
C TRP A 409 -13.24 -8.16 0.35
N GLU A 410 -14.32 -8.91 0.51
CA GLU A 410 -14.86 -9.30 1.81
C GLU A 410 -15.11 -10.81 1.84
N HIS A 411 -15.11 -11.38 3.05
CA HIS A 411 -15.38 -12.80 3.25
C HIS A 411 -16.68 -13.25 2.55
N GLU A 412 -16.57 -14.34 1.78
CA GLU A 412 -17.63 -14.95 0.96
C GLU A 412 -18.21 -14.05 -0.16
N GLY A 413 -17.63 -12.87 -0.41
CA GLY A 413 -18.00 -11.96 -1.48
C GLY A 413 -17.11 -12.09 -2.73
N PRO A 414 -17.58 -11.57 -3.89
CA PRO A 414 -16.69 -11.37 -5.04
C PRO A 414 -15.72 -10.22 -4.76
N MET A 415 -14.56 -10.25 -5.43
CA MET A 415 -13.69 -9.08 -5.50
C MET A 415 -14.40 -7.95 -6.28
N ILE A 416 -14.39 -6.75 -5.70
CA ILE A 416 -15.02 -5.54 -6.25
C ILE A 416 -13.92 -4.62 -6.79
N ASP A 417 -14.02 -4.23 -8.05
CA ASP A 417 -13.22 -3.16 -8.64
C ASP A 417 -13.66 -1.81 -8.06
N LEU A 418 -12.75 -1.14 -7.34
CA LEU A 418 -13.05 0.12 -6.67
C LEU A 418 -13.31 1.27 -7.65
N ASN A 419 -12.94 1.14 -8.93
CA ASN A 419 -13.31 2.11 -9.97
C ASN A 419 -14.83 2.18 -10.19
N ALA A 420 -15.60 1.20 -9.69
CA ALA A 420 -17.06 1.29 -9.69
C ALA A 420 -17.62 2.40 -8.79
N PHE A 421 -16.81 2.96 -7.89
CA PHE A 421 -17.17 4.05 -6.96
C PHE A 421 -16.67 5.42 -7.40
N VAL A 422 -15.88 5.50 -8.49
CA VAL A 422 -15.38 6.77 -9.03
C VAL A 422 -16.56 7.56 -9.62
N PRO A 423 -16.72 8.86 -9.29
CA PRO A 423 -17.75 9.70 -9.90
C PRO A 423 -17.62 9.76 -11.43
N PRO A 424 -18.72 9.72 -12.21
CA PRO A 424 -18.65 9.75 -13.68
C PRO A 424 -18.01 10.99 -14.30
N ASP A 425 -17.93 12.07 -13.52
CA ASP A 425 -17.30 13.36 -13.86
C ASP A 425 -15.82 13.44 -13.44
N SER A 426 -15.31 12.45 -12.72
CA SER A 426 -13.90 12.30 -12.41
C SER A 426 -13.18 11.56 -13.54
N ASP A 427 -11.99 12.03 -13.91
CA ASP A 427 -11.09 11.37 -14.85
C ASP A 427 -10.08 10.44 -14.18
N LEU A 428 -10.11 10.37 -12.85
CA LEU A 428 -9.22 9.53 -12.04
C LEU A 428 -9.53 8.04 -12.20
N HIS A 429 -8.47 7.25 -12.31
CA HIS A 429 -8.51 5.79 -12.27
C HIS A 429 -7.77 5.29 -11.03
N LEU A 430 -8.48 4.59 -10.15
CA LEU A 430 -7.92 3.98 -8.94
C LEU A 430 -7.07 2.77 -9.30
N ARG A 431 -5.77 2.86 -9.03
CA ARG A 431 -4.77 1.84 -9.36
C ARG A 431 -4.56 0.82 -8.26
N ALA A 432 -4.54 1.25 -7.00
CA ALA A 432 -4.33 0.36 -5.87
C ALA A 432 -5.02 0.88 -4.59
N GLY A 433 -5.69 -0.01 -3.86
CA GLY A 433 -6.09 0.26 -2.48
C GLY A 433 -4.88 0.08 -1.58
N ALA A 434 -4.39 1.18 -0.99
CA ALA A 434 -3.14 1.21 -0.25
C ALA A 434 -3.34 0.67 1.18
N THR A 435 -4.33 1.20 1.88
CA THR A 435 -4.64 0.83 3.25
C THR A 435 -6.14 0.91 3.51
N ILE A 436 -6.62 0.10 4.43
CA ILE A 436 -7.99 0.10 4.93
C ILE A 436 -7.97 0.07 6.46
N ASN A 437 -8.71 0.95 7.11
CA ASN A 437 -8.83 0.98 8.58
C ASN A 437 -10.05 0.16 9.07
N ASP A 438 -10.24 0.04 10.38
CA ASP A 438 -11.34 -0.73 10.97
C ASP A 438 -12.73 -0.10 10.75
N ARG A 439 -12.76 1.17 10.32
CA ARG A 439 -14.00 1.85 9.90
C ARG A 439 -14.39 1.55 8.45
N GLY A 440 -13.52 0.85 7.71
CA GLY A 440 -13.70 0.55 6.29
C GLY A 440 -13.32 1.70 5.35
N GLU A 441 -12.67 2.75 5.86
CA GLU A 441 -12.14 3.81 5.01
C GLU A 441 -10.92 3.31 4.26
N ILE A 442 -10.79 3.68 2.98
CA ILE A 442 -9.75 3.17 2.08
C ILE A 442 -8.97 4.35 1.52
N ALA A 443 -7.68 4.47 1.86
CA ALA A 443 -6.78 5.34 1.14
C ALA A 443 -6.25 4.61 -0.10
N ALA A 444 -6.31 5.26 -1.27
CA ALA A 444 -6.03 4.66 -2.55
C ALA A 444 -5.14 5.55 -3.42
N PHE A 445 -4.34 4.88 -4.24
CA PHE A 445 -3.60 5.47 -5.34
C PHE A 445 -4.50 5.63 -6.54
N ALA A 446 -4.47 6.81 -7.14
CA ALA A 446 -5.15 7.11 -8.38
C ALA A 446 -4.21 7.74 -9.40
N ALA A 447 -4.55 7.62 -10.67
CA ALA A 447 -3.88 8.32 -11.75
C ALA A 447 -4.88 9.07 -12.62
N THR A 448 -4.48 10.25 -13.08
CA THR A 448 -5.14 10.99 -14.15
C THR A 448 -4.79 10.37 -15.53
N PRO A 449 -5.51 10.71 -16.61
CA PRO A 449 -5.24 10.15 -17.95
C PRO A 449 -3.84 10.45 -18.52
N ASP A 450 -3.20 11.53 -18.07
CA ASP A 450 -1.82 11.90 -18.42
C ASP A 450 -0.77 11.18 -17.54
N GLY A 451 -1.20 10.34 -16.60
CA GLY A 451 -0.35 9.52 -15.75
C GLY A 451 0.11 10.19 -14.46
N ASN A 452 -0.35 11.42 -14.17
CA ASN A 452 -0.05 12.08 -12.92
C ASN A 452 -0.78 11.40 -11.75
N ARG A 453 -0.14 11.40 -10.58
CA ARG A 453 -0.64 10.67 -9.41
C ARG A 453 -1.54 11.51 -8.54
N ARG A 454 -2.54 10.86 -7.95
CA ARG A 454 -3.45 11.45 -6.95
C ARG A 454 -3.62 10.50 -5.79
N THR A 455 -3.93 11.09 -4.65
CA THR A 455 -4.37 10.36 -3.46
C THR A 455 -5.87 10.52 -3.32
N VAL A 456 -6.56 9.39 -3.12
CA VAL A 456 -8.01 9.34 -2.93
C VAL A 456 -8.32 8.68 -1.60
N LEU A 457 -9.34 9.18 -0.91
CA LEU A 457 -9.96 8.51 0.24
C LEU A 457 -11.39 8.11 -0.12
N LEU A 458 -11.70 6.82 0.09
CA LEU A 458 -13.06 6.30 0.02
C LEU A 458 -13.59 6.14 1.45
N ILE A 459 -14.70 6.82 1.76
CA ILE A 459 -15.33 6.79 3.09
C ILE A 459 -16.66 6.03 3.00
N PRO A 460 -16.87 4.93 3.75
CA PRO A 460 -18.14 4.21 3.77
C PRO A 460 -19.30 5.13 4.16
N CYS A 461 -20.40 5.01 3.44
CA CYS A 461 -21.62 5.78 3.68
C CYS A 461 -22.88 4.89 3.60
N ASP A 462 -22.70 3.61 3.92
CA ASP A 462 -23.75 2.58 3.84
C ASP A 462 -24.97 2.89 4.71
N ASP A 463 -24.74 3.55 5.84
CA ASP A 463 -25.78 3.92 6.80
C ASP A 463 -26.45 5.27 6.51
N GLU A 464 -25.93 6.05 5.55
CA GLU A 464 -26.55 7.31 5.13
C GLU A 464 -27.83 7.06 4.30
N PRO A 465 -28.76 8.02 4.21
CA PRO A 465 -29.89 7.92 3.26
C PRO A 465 -29.46 7.62 1.82
N ALA A 466 -30.33 6.99 1.03
CA ALA A 466 -30.04 6.56 -0.35
C ALA A 466 -29.71 7.73 -1.30
N ASP A 467 -30.24 8.90 -1.01
CA ASP A 467 -30.12 10.16 -1.74
C ASP A 467 -29.01 11.08 -1.21
N SER A 468 -28.17 10.59 -0.28
CA SER A 468 -27.10 11.38 0.31
C SER A 468 -26.09 11.80 -0.77
N GLU A 469 -25.87 13.10 -0.88
CA GLU A 469 -24.99 13.69 -1.89
C GLU A 469 -23.57 13.14 -1.75
N GLY A 470 -22.98 12.71 -2.87
CA GLY A 470 -21.62 12.15 -2.92
C GLY A 470 -21.49 10.70 -2.43
N CYS A 471 -22.52 10.13 -1.79
CA CYS A 471 -22.53 8.72 -1.39
C CYS A 471 -23.02 7.84 -2.54
N ARG A 472 -22.15 7.00 -3.10
CA ARG A 472 -22.47 6.22 -4.31
C ARG A 472 -22.22 4.74 -4.11
N GLY A 473 -23.18 3.93 -4.55
CA GLY A 473 -22.97 2.49 -4.71
C GLY A 473 -22.20 2.17 -5.99
N PRO A 474 -21.79 0.91 -6.17
CA PRO A 474 -21.06 0.51 -7.36
C PRO A 474 -21.93 0.77 -8.59
N ALA A 475 -21.39 1.49 -9.58
CA ALA A 475 -22.07 1.64 -10.85
C ALA A 475 -22.33 0.25 -11.43
N LEU A 476 -23.61 -0.11 -11.63
CA LEU A 476 -23.96 -1.31 -12.39
C LEU A 476 -23.38 -1.13 -13.79
N ARG A 477 -22.34 -1.88 -14.15
CA ARG A 477 -21.85 -1.91 -15.52
C ARG A 477 -22.97 -2.48 -16.42
N THR A 478 -23.82 -1.62 -16.96
CA THR A 478 -24.68 -1.95 -18.11
C THR A 478 -23.81 -1.92 -19.35
N ASN A 479 -22.93 -2.89 -19.49
CA ASN A 479 -22.33 -3.25 -20.77
C ASN A 479 -22.06 -4.74 -20.74
N VAL A 480 -22.93 -5.50 -21.42
CA VAL A 480 -22.56 -6.80 -21.97
C VAL A 480 -21.46 -6.50 -22.99
N ILE A 481 -20.22 -6.44 -22.53
CA ILE A 481 -19.08 -6.52 -23.43
C ILE A 481 -19.08 -7.98 -23.89
N SER A 482 -19.55 -8.22 -25.11
CA SER A 482 -19.25 -9.46 -25.80
C SER A 482 -17.73 -9.55 -25.88
N SER A 483 -17.13 -10.41 -25.05
CA SER A 483 -15.71 -10.74 -25.17
C SER A 483 -15.43 -11.13 -26.63
N PRO A 484 -14.44 -10.54 -27.30
CA PRO A 484 -13.84 -11.22 -28.44
C PRO A 484 -13.42 -12.60 -27.92
N ALA A 485 -13.71 -13.65 -28.70
CA ALA A 485 -13.31 -15.01 -28.36
C ALA A 485 -11.86 -14.99 -27.86
N ALA A 486 -11.64 -15.47 -26.64
CA ALA A 486 -10.32 -15.59 -26.06
C ALA A 486 -9.44 -16.35 -27.06
N THR A 487 -8.54 -15.65 -27.72
CA THR A 487 -7.38 -16.30 -28.30
C THR A 487 -6.67 -16.95 -27.12
N LEU A 488 -6.48 -18.27 -27.20
CA LEU A 488 -5.61 -19.02 -26.29
C LEU A 488 -4.19 -18.47 -26.45
N SER A 489 -3.92 -17.33 -25.81
CA SER A 489 -2.58 -16.87 -25.53
C SER A 489 -2.06 -17.79 -24.44
N THR A 490 -1.08 -18.64 -24.77
CA THR A 490 -0.32 -19.38 -23.77
C THR A 490 0.44 -18.36 -22.94
N ARG A 491 -0.10 -18.00 -21.76
CA ARG A 491 0.58 -17.10 -20.82
C ARG A 491 1.94 -17.68 -20.46
N ALA A 492 2.98 -16.86 -20.53
CA ALA A 492 4.32 -17.27 -20.12
C ALA A 492 4.32 -17.60 -18.62
N ARG A 493 5.19 -18.52 -18.21
CA ARG A 493 5.44 -18.77 -16.79
C ARG A 493 6.09 -17.52 -16.19
N LEU A 494 5.49 -16.96 -15.14
CA LEU A 494 6.06 -15.85 -14.39
C LEU A 494 7.22 -16.38 -13.56
N SER A 495 8.34 -15.68 -13.59
CA SER A 495 9.37 -15.87 -12.58
C SER A 495 8.98 -15.10 -11.32
N PRO A 496 9.47 -15.55 -10.15
CA PRO A 496 9.54 -14.73 -8.95
C PRO A 496 9.89 -13.25 -9.14
N ARG A 497 10.86 -13.00 -10.01
CA ARG A 497 11.36 -11.66 -10.31
C ARG A 497 10.33 -10.86 -11.09
N ASP A 498 9.57 -11.48 -11.98
CA ASP A 498 8.54 -10.80 -12.77
C ASP A 498 7.38 -10.34 -11.88
N VAL A 499 7.11 -11.08 -10.79
CA VAL A 499 6.08 -10.71 -9.81
C VAL A 499 6.57 -9.62 -8.89
N LEU A 500 7.77 -9.75 -8.29
CA LEU A 500 8.31 -8.69 -7.43
C LEU A 500 8.58 -7.41 -8.22
N ARG A 501 9.09 -7.51 -9.46
CA ARG A 501 9.21 -6.35 -10.36
C ARG A 501 7.86 -5.85 -10.82
N GLY A 502 6.89 -6.72 -11.08
CA GLY A 502 5.58 -6.30 -11.58
C GLY A 502 4.69 -5.65 -10.51
N VAL A 503 4.86 -6.07 -9.26
CA VAL A 503 4.24 -5.46 -8.07
C VAL A 503 4.94 -4.14 -7.71
N ALA A 504 6.27 -4.08 -7.92
CA ALA A 504 7.09 -2.89 -7.66
C ALA A 504 7.36 -2.03 -8.91
N ALA A 505 6.70 -2.29 -10.05
CA ALA A 505 6.92 -1.59 -11.32
C ALA A 505 6.25 -0.22 -11.30
N GLU A 506 6.77 0.67 -10.46
CA GLU A 506 6.65 2.10 -10.65
C GLU A 506 8.02 2.76 -10.83
N LEU A 507 9.14 2.06 -10.52
CA LEU A 507 10.45 2.70 -10.40
C LEU A 507 11.07 3.26 -11.69
N ASP A 508 10.76 2.69 -12.85
CA ASP A 508 11.46 3.04 -14.11
C ASP A 508 11.10 4.44 -14.66
N ARG A 509 10.21 5.18 -13.98
CA ARG A 509 9.84 6.56 -14.35
C ARG A 509 10.35 7.65 -13.40
N TYR A 510 10.92 7.32 -12.24
CA TYR A 510 11.30 8.34 -11.26
C TYR A 510 12.67 8.99 -11.46
N GLY A 511 13.35 8.82 -12.60
CA GLY A 511 14.58 9.58 -12.89
C GLY A 511 15.83 9.24 -12.03
N TRP A 512 15.67 8.46 -10.96
CA TRP A 512 16.73 7.97 -10.06
C TRP A 512 17.60 6.91 -10.73
N GLY A 513 18.45 7.35 -11.65
CA GLY A 513 19.38 6.49 -12.39
C GLY A 513 20.16 7.19 -13.50
N ARG A 514 19.86 8.47 -13.83
CA ARG A 514 20.59 9.19 -14.89
C ARG A 514 21.86 9.90 -14.42
N ALA A 515 22.08 10.09 -13.11
CA ALA A 515 23.24 10.83 -12.61
C ALA A 515 24.55 10.02 -12.59
N VAL A 516 24.51 8.70 -12.34
CA VAL A 516 25.75 7.93 -12.05
C VAL A 516 26.55 7.57 -13.33
N ASN A 517 25.95 7.64 -14.52
CA ASN A 517 26.63 7.27 -15.77
C ASN A 517 27.43 8.39 -16.46
N ARG A 518 27.56 9.59 -15.87
CA ARG A 518 28.29 10.70 -16.51
C ARG A 518 29.73 10.93 -16.04
N THR A 519 30.20 10.25 -15.00
CA THR A 519 31.55 10.51 -14.45
C THR A 519 32.64 9.50 -14.85
N SER A 520 32.34 8.44 -15.59
CA SER A 520 33.37 7.46 -16.01
C SER A 520 34.06 7.76 -17.37
N SER A 521 33.98 9.00 -17.87
CA SER A 521 34.77 9.41 -19.04
C SER A 521 35.27 10.84 -18.93
N ARG A 522 36.36 11.03 -18.18
CA ARG A 522 37.45 11.97 -18.51
C ARG A 522 38.69 11.71 -17.69
#